data_AF-A0A914RBG8-F1
#
_entry.id   AF-A0A914RBG8-F1
#
_cell.length_a   1.000
_cell.length_b   1.000
_cell.length_c   1.000
_cell.angle_alpha   90.00
_cell.angle_beta   90.00
_cell.angle_gamma   90.00
#
_symmetry.space_group_name_H-M   'P 1'
#
loop_
_entity.id
_entity.type
_entity.pdbx_description
1 polymer ?
#
loop_
_entity_poly.entity_id
_entity_poly.type
_entity_poly.pdbx_seq_one_letter_code
_entity_poly.pdbx_strand_id
1 'polypeptide(L)'
;MLRPKFLQRSCYKIMFFLGIIDFACIFFNSIVCGYLSITGDLFCTNPIIIYLVGCISTGLWAGGCATCLLLGLNRCLALVDPTLARNIFGGSKTCFWLILPTIYGIVFILFTSPLLFTSRFYAMFFNPNIRIPGFNDSEEESRYQFGAKIDNLHF
;
A
#
# COMPACT_ATOMS: atom_id res chain seq x y z
N MET A 1 -6.64 22.47 -14.63
CA MET A 1 -5.72 23.36 -13.86
C MET A 1 -4.27 22.86 -13.85
N LEU A 2 -3.74 22.28 -14.94
CA LEU A 2 -2.31 21.96 -15.05
C LEU A 2 -1.60 23.09 -15.80
N ARG A 3 -0.88 23.96 -15.10
CA ARG A 3 0.06 24.90 -15.75
C ARG A 3 1.46 24.25 -15.74
N PRO A 4 2.11 24.05 -16.91
CA PRO A 4 3.40 23.35 -17.02
C PRO A 4 4.55 24.03 -16.27
N LYS A 5 4.41 25.32 -15.94
CA LYS A 5 5.39 26.08 -15.13
C LYS A 5 5.54 25.56 -13.69
N PHE A 6 4.53 24.88 -13.12
CA PHE A 6 4.63 24.31 -11.77
C PHE A 6 5.16 22.86 -11.74
N LEU A 7 5.04 22.13 -12.85
CA LEU A 7 5.59 20.78 -13.04
C LEU A 7 7.13 20.74 -13.07
N GLN A 8 7.79 21.90 -13.16
CA GLN A 8 9.25 22.00 -12.99
C GLN A 8 9.71 21.76 -11.55
N ARG A 9 8.86 21.94 -10.54
CA ARG A 9 9.25 21.73 -9.14
C ARG A 9 9.12 20.27 -8.76
N SER A 10 10.18 19.71 -8.19
CA SER A 10 10.29 18.29 -7.80
C SER A 10 9.18 17.85 -6.83
N CYS A 11 8.77 18.75 -5.92
CA CYS A 11 7.65 18.51 -5.00
C CYS A 11 6.32 18.24 -5.73
N TYR A 12 6.04 18.96 -6.82
CA TYR A 12 4.78 18.81 -7.54
C TYR A 12 4.71 17.48 -8.30
N LYS A 13 5.84 17.02 -8.83
CA LYS A 13 5.94 15.68 -9.45
C LYS A 13 5.64 14.57 -8.44
N ILE A 14 6.21 14.67 -7.23
CA ILE A 14 5.97 13.68 -6.16
C ILE A 14 4.50 13.72 -5.71
N MET A 15 3.93 14.91 -5.51
CA MET A 15 2.50 15.04 -5.15
C MET A 15 1.56 14.50 -6.22
N PHE A 16 1.88 14.69 -7.50
CA PHE A 16 1.08 14.14 -8.59
C PHE A 16 1.15 12.61 -8.64
N PHE A 17 2.34 12.03 -8.45
CA PHE A 17 2.52 10.59 -8.38
C PHE A 17 1.81 9.96 -7.19
N LEU A 18 1.93 10.58 -6.01
CA LEU A 18 1.21 10.15 -4.81
C LEU A 18 -0.32 10.17 -5.04
N GLY A 19 -0.83 11.22 -5.68
CA GLY A 19 -2.25 11.29 -6.02
C GLY A 19 -2.70 10.14 -6.91
N ILE A 20 -1.90 9.74 -7.90
CA ILE A 20 -2.22 8.57 -8.75
C ILE A 20 -2.29 7.28 -7.93
N ILE A 21 -1.35 7.08 -6.99
CA ILE A 21 -1.35 5.92 -6.08
C ILE A 21 -2.61 5.93 -5.21
N ASP A 22 -2.96 7.07 -4.61
CA ASP A 22 -4.13 7.19 -3.73
C ASP A 22 -5.44 6.94 -4.50
N PHE A 23 -5.56 7.45 -5.73
CA PHE A 23 -6.72 7.16 -6.58
C PHE A 23 -6.83 5.66 -6.89
N ALA A 24 -5.71 5.00 -7.21
CA ALA A 24 -5.70 3.55 -7.42
C ALA A 24 -6.07 2.80 -6.13
N CYS A 25 -5.54 3.22 -4.98
CA CYS A 25 -5.84 2.62 -3.68
C CYS A 25 -7.34 2.70 -3.37
N ILE A 26 -7.97 3.88 -3.52
CA ILE A 26 -9.41 4.07 -3.31
C ILE A 26 -10.22 3.22 -4.29
N PHE A 27 -9.79 3.11 -5.54
CA PHE A 27 -10.48 2.28 -6.53
C PHE A 27 -10.58 0.80 -6.06
N PHE A 28 -9.46 0.21 -5.65
CA PHE A 28 -9.45 -1.17 -5.16
C PHE A 28 -10.09 -1.32 -3.77
N ASN A 29 -9.86 -0.38 -2.88
CA ASN A 29 -10.30 -0.51 -1.48
C ASN A 29 -11.77 -0.12 -1.27
N SER A 30 -12.34 0.77 -2.08
CA SER A 30 -13.72 1.22 -1.92
C SER A 30 -14.66 0.69 -3.00
N ILE A 31 -14.30 0.78 -4.28
CA ILE A 31 -15.22 0.35 -5.36
C ILE A 31 -15.31 -1.17 -5.40
N VAL A 32 -14.16 -1.85 -5.41
CA VAL A 32 -14.14 -3.32 -5.48
C VAL A 32 -14.68 -3.92 -4.17
N CYS A 33 -14.20 -3.48 -3.01
CA CYS A 33 -14.78 -3.90 -1.72
C CYS A 33 -16.28 -3.60 -1.60
N GLY A 34 -16.75 -2.46 -2.12
CA GLY A 34 -18.16 -2.11 -2.15
C GLY A 34 -18.99 -3.07 -3.00
N TYR A 35 -18.47 -3.49 -4.15
CA TYR A 35 -19.10 -4.51 -4.98
C TYR A 35 -19.16 -5.88 -4.29
N LEU A 36 -18.05 -6.30 -3.66
CA LEU A 36 -18.01 -7.55 -2.90
C LEU A 36 -18.95 -7.52 -1.68
N SER A 37 -19.10 -6.34 -1.07
CA SER A 37 -20.02 -6.10 0.05
C SER A 37 -21.48 -6.30 -0.35
N ILE A 38 -21.91 -5.77 -1.50
CA ILE A 38 -23.29 -5.93 -2.01
C ILE A 38 -23.57 -7.39 -2.37
N THR A 39 -22.59 -8.08 -2.96
CA THR A 39 -22.72 -9.50 -3.34
C THR A 39 -22.63 -10.44 -2.12
N GLY A 40 -22.12 -9.95 -0.99
CA GLY A 40 -21.90 -10.76 0.21
C GLY A 40 -20.71 -11.70 0.11
N ASP A 41 -19.79 -11.47 -0.82
CA ASP A 41 -18.71 -12.39 -1.14
C ASP A 41 -17.66 -12.52 -0.02
N LEU A 42 -17.23 -13.77 0.19
CA LEU A 42 -16.22 -14.16 1.16
C LEU A 42 -15.06 -14.83 0.44
N PHE A 43 -13.92 -14.95 1.11
CA PHE A 43 -12.75 -15.66 0.57
C PHE A 43 -13.11 -17.07 0.07
N CYS A 44 -14.08 -17.73 0.70
CA CYS A 44 -14.54 -19.07 0.31
C CYS A 44 -15.33 -19.12 -1.02
N THR A 45 -15.93 -18.02 -1.46
CA THR A 45 -16.75 -17.97 -2.68
C THR A 45 -15.91 -17.60 -3.90
N ASN A 46 -15.08 -16.56 -3.78
CA ASN A 46 -14.25 -16.04 -4.88
C ASN A 46 -12.81 -15.74 -4.39
N PRO A 47 -12.01 -16.77 -4.05
CA PRO A 47 -10.70 -16.60 -3.41
C PRO A 47 -9.70 -15.84 -4.30
N ILE A 48 -9.72 -16.06 -5.61
CA ILE A 48 -8.77 -15.46 -6.56
C ILE A 48 -8.93 -13.94 -6.62
N ILE A 49 -10.17 -13.45 -6.75
CA ILE A 49 -10.45 -12.02 -6.85
C ILE A 49 -10.09 -11.31 -5.54
N ILE A 50 -10.49 -11.89 -4.40
CA ILE A 50 -10.22 -11.31 -3.08
C ILE A 50 -8.72 -11.27 -2.80
N TYR A 51 -7.99 -12.34 -3.14
CA TYR A 51 -6.55 -12.42 -2.99
C TYR A 51 -5.84 -11.34 -3.81
N LEU A 52 -6.17 -11.20 -5.11
CA LEU A 52 -5.54 -10.21 -5.98
C LEU A 52 -5.80 -8.77 -5.51
N VAL A 53 -7.03 -8.45 -5.12
CA VAL A 53 -7.40 -7.12 -4.62
C VAL A 53 -6.68 -6.83 -3.31
N GLY A 54 -6.58 -7.82 -2.43
CA GLY A 54 -5.81 -7.74 -1.18
C GLY A 54 -4.33 -7.44 -1.42
N CYS A 55 -3.66 -8.21 -2.28
CA CYS A 55 -2.26 -7.98 -2.65
C CYS A 55 -2.04 -6.55 -3.19
N ILE A 56 -2.86 -6.14 -4.17
CA ILE A 56 -2.75 -4.83 -4.82
C ILE A 56 -3.00 -3.70 -3.83
N SER A 57 -4.04 -3.80 -3.00
CA SER A 57 -4.36 -2.78 -2.00
C SER A 57 -3.25 -2.63 -0.96
N THR A 58 -2.67 -3.75 -0.49
CA THR A 58 -1.60 -3.73 0.51
C THR A 58 -0.33 -3.11 -0.07
N GLY A 59 0.01 -3.44 -1.32
CA GLY A 59 1.14 -2.86 -2.03
C GLY A 59 1.02 -1.36 -2.31
N LEU A 60 -0.15 -0.92 -2.76
CA LEU A 60 -0.45 0.50 -2.99
C LEU A 60 -0.39 1.30 -1.69
N TRP A 61 -0.88 0.73 -0.59
CA TRP A 61 -0.80 1.36 0.72
C TRP A 61 0.65 1.53 1.20
N ALA A 62 1.46 0.47 1.13
CA ALA A 62 2.88 0.52 1.49
C ALA A 62 3.68 1.50 0.60
N GLY A 63 3.46 1.46 -0.72
CA GLY A 63 4.09 2.36 -1.68
C GLY A 63 3.67 3.83 -1.51
N GLY A 64 2.40 4.07 -1.18
CA GLY A 64 1.87 5.39 -0.85
C GLY A 64 2.53 5.98 0.40
N CYS A 65 2.62 5.19 1.48
CA CYS A 65 3.32 5.58 2.71
C CYS A 65 4.79 5.96 2.47
N ALA A 66 5.53 5.14 1.70
CA ALA A 66 6.91 5.44 1.34
C ALA A 66 7.02 6.73 0.50
N THR A 67 6.07 6.97 -0.40
CA THR A 67 6.01 8.20 -1.22
C THR A 67 5.71 9.44 -0.35
N CYS A 68 4.84 9.31 0.65
CA CYS A 68 4.58 10.35 1.65
C CYS A 68 5.84 10.71 2.45
N LEU A 69 6.61 9.71 2.90
CA LEU A 69 7.88 9.94 3.58
C LEU A 69 8.87 10.69 2.68
N LEU A 70 8.97 10.30 1.42
CA LEU A 70 9.81 10.95 0.42
C LEU A 70 9.40 12.41 0.17
N LEU A 71 8.10 12.69 0.17
CA LEU A 71 7.57 14.05 0.08
C LEU A 71 7.93 14.88 1.33
N GLY A 72 7.82 14.29 2.52
CA GLY A 72 8.20 14.90 3.79
C GLY A 72 9.69 15.25 3.82
N LEU A 73 10.55 14.32 3.41
CA LEU A 73 11.99 14.55 3.27
C LEU A 73 12.29 15.69 2.30
N ASN A 74 11.63 15.73 1.15
CA ASN A 74 11.77 16.81 0.18
C ASN A 74 11.35 18.18 0.75
N ARG A 75 10.39 18.23 1.70
CA ARG A 75 10.00 19.46 2.40
C ARG A 75 11.00 19.86 3.49
N CYS A 76 11.49 18.91 4.29
CA CYS A 76 12.51 19.17 5.30
C CYS A 76 13.81 19.69 4.67
N LEU A 77 14.26 19.07 3.57
CA LEU A 77 15.46 19.50 2.84
C LEU A 77 15.30 20.91 2.25
N ALA A 78 14.11 21.25 1.76
CA ALA A 78 13.83 22.60 1.26
C ALA A 78 13.85 23.68 2.38
N LEU A 79 13.59 23.30 3.64
CA LEU A 79 13.68 24.20 4.80
C LEU A 79 15.12 24.33 5.32
N VAL A 80 15.90 23.26 5.29
CA VAL A 80 17.30 23.25 5.78
C VAL A 80 18.23 23.93 4.77
N ASP A 81 18.20 23.49 3.51
CA ASP A 81 19.03 24.07 2.45
C ASP A 81 18.37 23.89 1.06
N PRO A 82 17.87 24.98 0.44
CA PRO A 82 17.23 24.91 -0.87
C PRO A 82 18.20 24.53 -2.00
N THR A 83 19.51 24.74 -1.82
CA THR A 83 20.55 24.39 -2.80
C THR A 83 20.77 22.88 -2.82
N LEU A 84 20.85 22.25 -1.65
CA LEU A 84 20.95 20.80 -1.51
C LEU A 84 19.68 20.10 -2.02
N ALA A 85 18.50 20.63 -1.70
CA ALA A 85 17.23 20.11 -2.20
C ALA A 85 17.18 20.11 -3.74
N ARG A 86 17.72 21.15 -4.39
CA ARG A 86 17.78 21.24 -5.85
C ARG A 86 18.83 20.33 -6.48
N ASN A 87 19.91 20.00 -5.77
CA ASN A 87 20.89 19.01 -6.23
C ASN A 87 20.38 17.56 -6.11
N ILE A 88 19.72 17.22 -4.99
CA ILE A 88 19.23 15.86 -4.72
C ILE A 88 17.96 15.56 -5.52
N PHE A 89 17.00 16.49 -5.49
CA PHE A 89 15.71 16.32 -6.15
C PHE A 89 15.62 17.03 -7.50
N GLY A 90 16.71 17.55 -8.05
CA GLY A 90 16.71 18.29 -9.32
C GLY A 90 16.42 17.44 -10.57
N GLY A 91 15.55 17.97 -11.43
CA GLY A 91 15.44 17.52 -12.83
C GLY A 91 14.84 16.11 -13.02
N SER A 92 15.55 15.26 -13.76
CA SER A 92 15.15 13.88 -14.10
C SER A 92 15.44 12.88 -12.97
N LYS A 93 16.30 13.25 -12.01
CA LYS A 93 16.69 12.40 -10.87
C LYS A 93 15.50 12.12 -9.94
N THR A 94 14.53 13.03 -9.85
CA THR A 94 13.29 12.83 -9.08
C THR A 94 12.52 11.60 -9.56
N CYS A 95 12.53 11.31 -10.87
CA CYS A 95 11.86 10.13 -11.41
C CYS A 95 12.54 8.85 -10.89
N PHE A 96 13.87 8.85 -10.80
CA PHE A 96 14.63 7.73 -10.23
C PHE A 96 14.31 7.52 -8.74
N TRP A 97 14.14 8.60 -7.98
CA TRP A 97 13.72 8.54 -6.58
C TRP A 97 12.29 8.01 -6.39
N LEU A 98 11.40 8.19 -7.37
CA LEU A 98 10.04 7.63 -7.36
C LEU A 98 10.01 6.12 -7.69
N ILE A 99 11.06 5.59 -8.33
CA ILE A 99 11.19 4.15 -8.57
C ILE A 99 11.36 3.40 -7.24
N LEU A 100 12.06 3.98 -6.25
CA LEU A 100 12.25 3.35 -4.94
C LEU A 100 10.94 2.97 -4.21
N PRO A 101 9.99 3.90 -3.98
CA PRO A 101 8.72 3.56 -3.35
C PRO A 101 7.86 2.65 -4.24
N THR A 102 8.02 2.72 -5.57
CA THR A 102 7.33 1.81 -6.50
C THR A 102 7.84 0.37 -6.35
N ILE A 103 9.16 0.17 -6.34
CA ILE A 103 9.77 -1.14 -6.12
C ILE A 103 9.41 -1.67 -4.72
N TYR A 104 9.44 -0.81 -3.70
CA TYR A 104 9.02 -1.17 -2.34
C TYR A 104 7.58 -1.70 -2.32
N GLY A 105 6.65 -1.01 -2.98
CA GLY A 105 5.27 -1.47 -3.13
C GLY A 105 5.18 -2.82 -3.86
N ILE A 106 5.92 -3.00 -4.97
CA ILE A 106 5.93 -4.26 -5.73
C ILE A 106 6.47 -5.43 -4.90
N VAL A 107 7.53 -5.22 -4.12
CA VAL A 107 8.07 -6.25 -3.22
C VAL A 107 7.01 -6.63 -2.17
N PHE A 108 6.29 -5.66 -1.61
CA PHE A 108 5.18 -5.93 -0.70
C PHE A 108 4.05 -6.73 -1.36
N ILE A 109 3.71 -6.46 -2.63
CA ILE A 109 2.70 -7.23 -3.37
C ILE A 109 3.10 -8.70 -3.49
N LEU A 110 4.38 -9.00 -3.68
CA LEU A 110 4.86 -10.36 -3.95
C LEU A 110 5.19 -11.16 -2.67
N PHE A 111 5.66 -10.52 -1.61
CA PHE A 111 6.20 -11.21 -0.42
C PHE A 111 5.34 -11.06 0.85
N THR A 112 4.34 -10.16 0.88
CA THR A 112 3.54 -9.92 2.09
C THR A 112 2.21 -10.67 2.06
N SER A 113 1.81 -11.21 3.21
CA SER A 113 0.46 -11.73 3.44
C SER A 113 -0.59 -10.68 3.06
N PRO A 114 -1.49 -10.98 2.10
CA PRO A 114 -2.47 -10.00 1.64
C PRO A 114 -3.58 -9.79 2.66
N LEU A 115 -4.16 -8.60 2.60
CA LEU A 115 -5.39 -8.23 3.28
C LEU A 115 -6.58 -8.97 2.64
N LEU A 116 -7.23 -9.87 3.39
CA LEU A 116 -8.38 -10.63 2.93
C LEU A 116 -9.69 -9.90 3.26
N PHE A 117 -10.53 -9.68 2.25
CA PHE A 117 -11.84 -9.06 2.41
C PHE A 117 -12.85 -10.04 3.02
N THR A 118 -13.59 -9.58 4.04
CA THR A 118 -14.73 -10.31 4.59
C THR A 118 -15.99 -9.45 4.59
N SER A 119 -17.04 -9.94 3.92
CA SER A 119 -18.36 -9.29 3.89
C SER A 119 -19.05 -9.26 5.26
N ARG A 120 -18.61 -10.10 6.22
CA ARG A 120 -19.17 -10.10 7.59
C ARG A 120 -18.90 -8.81 8.35
N PHE A 121 -17.76 -8.17 8.08
CA PHE A 121 -17.30 -6.97 8.78
C PHE A 121 -17.05 -5.80 7.84
N TYR A 122 -17.32 -5.97 6.54
CA TYR A 122 -17.16 -4.94 5.51
C TYR A 122 -15.75 -4.33 5.46
N ALA A 123 -14.73 -5.12 5.81
CA ALA A 123 -13.36 -4.68 5.93
C ALA A 123 -12.38 -5.78 5.50
N MET A 124 -11.13 -5.38 5.24
CA MET A 124 -10.05 -6.32 4.96
C MET A 124 -9.19 -6.54 6.20
N PHE A 125 -8.85 -7.80 6.47
CA PHE A 125 -8.04 -8.20 7.62
C PHE A 125 -6.88 -9.07 7.17
N PHE A 126 -5.78 -9.04 7.93
CA PHE A 126 -4.67 -9.98 7.75
C PHE A 126 -5.05 -11.40 8.21
N ASN A 127 -6.02 -11.53 9.12
CA ASN A 127 -6.54 -12.81 9.60
C ASN A 127 -7.98 -13.02 9.12
N PRO A 128 -8.26 -14.06 8.31
CA PRO A 128 -9.61 -14.32 7.80
C PRO A 128 -10.57 -14.91 8.84
N ASN A 129 -10.06 -15.44 9.96
CA ASN A 129 -10.83 -16.21 10.94
C ASN A 129 -11.43 -15.39 12.09
N ILE A 130 -11.51 -14.07 11.95
CA ILE A 130 -12.00 -13.20 13.02
C ILE A 130 -13.46 -13.58 13.42
N ARG A 131 -13.62 -14.04 14.66
CA ARG A 131 -14.91 -14.45 15.28
C ARG A 131 -15.73 -15.51 14.54
N ILE A 132 -15.12 -16.64 14.18
CA ILE A 132 -15.89 -17.86 13.89
C ILE A 132 -16.40 -18.42 15.23
N PRO A 133 -17.70 -18.76 15.40
CA PRO A 133 -18.19 -19.37 16.65
C PRO A 133 -17.49 -20.71 16.88
N GLY A 134 -16.69 -20.80 17.94
CA GLY A 134 -15.83 -21.96 18.27
C GLY A 134 -14.33 -21.73 18.08
N PHE A 135 -13.91 -20.54 17.66
CA PHE A 135 -12.52 -20.19 17.40
C PHE A 135 -12.06 -19.07 18.36
N ASN A 136 -11.10 -19.37 19.25
CA ASN A 136 -10.57 -18.39 20.21
C ASN A 136 -9.46 -17.56 19.55
N ASP A 137 -9.72 -16.26 19.35
CA ASP A 137 -8.83 -15.31 18.67
C ASP A 137 -7.39 -15.25 19.28
N SER A 138 -7.23 -15.61 20.56
CA SER A 138 -5.94 -15.56 21.28
C SER A 138 -4.95 -16.69 20.97
N GLU A 139 -5.40 -17.86 20.53
CA GLU A 139 -4.50 -19.01 20.24
C GLU A 139 -3.93 -18.96 18.81
N GLU A 140 -4.64 -18.36 17.86
CA GLU A 140 -4.24 -18.36 16.45
C GLU A 140 -3.28 -17.21 16.12
N GLU A 141 -3.43 -16.03 16.73
CA GLU A 141 -2.45 -14.94 16.61
C GLU A 141 -1.04 -15.40 17.04
N SER A 142 -0.96 -16.31 18.01
CA SER A 142 0.27 -16.99 18.44
C SER A 142 0.81 -17.98 17.40
N ARG A 143 -0.06 -18.73 16.69
CA ARG A 143 0.35 -19.65 15.60
C ARG A 143 0.77 -18.90 14.33
N TYR A 144 0.17 -17.76 14.00
CA TYR A 144 0.60 -16.92 12.87
C TYR A 144 1.96 -16.27 13.14
N GLN A 145 2.20 -15.77 14.35
CA GLN A 145 3.53 -15.28 14.77
C GLN A 145 4.60 -16.39 14.73
N PHE A 146 4.25 -17.62 15.11
CA PHE A 146 5.16 -18.76 15.04
C PHE A 146 5.39 -19.26 13.60
N GLY A 147 4.35 -19.30 12.76
CA GLY A 147 4.44 -19.67 11.33
C GLY A 147 5.27 -18.68 10.51
N ALA A 148 5.04 -17.38 10.69
CA ALA A 148 5.86 -16.33 10.07
C ALA A 148 7.33 -16.38 10.52
N LYS A 149 7.60 -16.92 11.72
CA LYS A 149 8.96 -17.13 12.23
C LYS A 149 9.62 -18.40 11.68
N ILE A 150 8.86 -19.44 11.35
CA ILE A 150 9.35 -20.66 10.69
C ILE A 150 9.67 -20.40 9.22
N ASP A 151 8.84 -19.62 8.50
CA ASP A 151 9.11 -19.26 7.10
C ASP A 151 10.34 -18.35 6.96
N ASN A 152 10.69 -17.58 7.99
CA ASN A 152 11.95 -16.82 8.07
C ASN A 152 13.16 -17.66 8.54
N LEU A 153 12.97 -18.93 8.92
CA LEU A 153 14.04 -19.84 9.33
C LEU A 153 14.48 -20.82 8.22
N HIS A 154 13.83 -20.75 7.05
CA HIS A 154 14.16 -21.55 5.86
C HIS A 154 14.84 -20.71 4.76
N PHE A 155 15.77 -19.85 5.15
CA PHE A 155 16.84 -19.30 4.30
C PHE A 155 18.20 -19.60 4.92
#